data_AF-A0A1T4ZM36-F1
#
_entry.id   AF-A0A1T4ZM36-F1
#
_cell.length_a   1.000
_cell.length_b   1.000
_cell.length_c   1.000
_cell.angle_alpha   90.00
_cell.angle_beta   90.00
_cell.angle_gamma   90.00
#
_symmetry.space_group_name_H-M   'P 1'
#
loop_
_entity.id
_entity.type
_entity.pdbx_description
1 polymer ?
#
loop_
_entity_poly.entity_id
_entity_poly.type
_entity_poly.pdbx_seq_one_letter_code
_entity_poly.pdbx_strand_id
1 'polypeptide(L)'
;MSNYLGIATVTATLQRMLQQSVQMDVEGARVTTNRPENTGGTPETGISIYLYHLKRNTSLGNADMPPRQRKGELTKRNQLPVDLYYLLSCYGNEIELEPQRLLGSAIRTLEDRAVLSSQMIRETVNDPSYPFLANSDLSEQIEMIRAEFVPVSTDELSKVWSVFFQTPYVLSVIYKITVVVLDGEEPAMVALPIRDRSLNAWAFSKQPTIDFVMSTEGRYQPIFTHSTLLIRGKMLANANTSIRIGGVEVAPGTVQDQSITLALTLVPPEALRPGVQGLQVIHGQRLERGSTNSPIQERVESNVAPFVLRPGIKEVNLLDGSGTDDEPRNAEVEVVTDVRIGQDQRVILILNEQTALQPAAYIFNAQPRNNNTVRLIFSLKAIKNSNYLVRIQVDGAESLCQIDGDRHSPTFDQYISPTITIP
;
A
#
# COMPACT_ATOMS: atom_id res chain seq x y z
N MET A 1 -10.13 34.98 17.81
CA MET A 1 -11.07 34.84 16.67
C MET A 1 -11.59 36.23 16.37
N SER A 2 -11.88 36.59 15.12
CA SER A 2 -12.52 37.88 14.85
C SER A 2 -13.71 37.74 13.91
N ASN A 3 -14.84 38.30 14.34
CA ASN A 3 -16.10 38.35 13.64
C ASN A 3 -16.11 39.51 12.63
N TYR A 4 -17.25 39.71 11.97
CA TYR A 4 -17.41 40.74 10.95
C TYR A 4 -17.17 42.18 11.44
N LEU A 5 -17.22 42.44 12.76
CA LEU A 5 -16.95 43.76 13.35
C LEU A 5 -15.43 44.05 13.45
N GLY A 6 -14.57 43.08 13.18
CA GLY A 6 -13.12 43.21 13.30
C GLY A 6 -12.56 44.40 12.52
N ILE A 7 -12.96 44.59 11.26
CA ILE A 7 -12.48 45.71 10.43
C ILE A 7 -12.88 47.06 11.03
N ALA A 8 -14.16 47.21 11.40
CA ALA A 8 -14.67 48.45 11.99
C ALA A 8 -14.00 48.78 13.33
N THR A 9 -13.71 47.74 14.12
CA THR A 9 -13.00 47.89 15.39
C THR A 9 -11.57 48.37 15.17
N VAL A 10 -10.86 47.86 14.17
CA VAL A 10 -9.53 48.38 13.79
C VAL A 10 -9.61 49.86 13.43
N THR A 11 -10.58 50.27 12.60
CA THR A 11 -10.73 51.68 12.21
C THR A 11 -11.00 52.58 13.43
N ALA A 12 -11.90 52.19 14.33
CA ALA A 12 -12.20 52.95 15.54
C ALA A 12 -11.01 53.01 16.51
N THR A 13 -10.26 51.91 16.66
CA THR A 13 -9.07 51.90 17.54
C THR A 13 -7.98 52.83 17.02
N LEU A 14 -7.75 52.87 15.69
CA LEU A 14 -6.83 53.81 15.06
C LEU A 14 -7.29 55.26 15.24
N GLN A 15 -8.59 55.52 15.03
CA GLN A 15 -9.16 56.84 15.24
C GLN A 15 -8.93 57.30 16.67
N ARG A 16 -9.29 56.49 17.67
CA ARG A 16 -9.13 56.82 19.10
C ARG A 16 -7.66 57.03 19.47
N MET A 17 -6.77 56.18 18.98
CA MET A 17 -5.33 56.29 19.23
C MET A 17 -4.76 57.61 18.69
N LEU A 18 -5.08 57.96 17.44
CA LEU A 18 -4.62 59.20 16.82
C LEU A 18 -5.32 60.42 17.41
N GLN A 19 -6.60 60.32 17.75
CA GLN A 19 -7.36 61.42 18.32
C GLN A 19 -6.76 61.92 19.64
N GLN A 20 -6.28 60.99 20.48
CA GLN A 20 -5.66 61.31 21.76
C GLN A 20 -4.35 62.09 21.61
N SER A 21 -3.49 61.74 20.65
CA SER A 21 -2.20 62.43 20.46
C SER A 21 -2.37 63.74 19.70
N VAL A 22 -3.18 63.74 18.64
CA VAL A 22 -3.37 64.90 17.76
C VAL A 22 -4.03 66.07 18.50
N GLN A 23 -4.98 65.82 19.41
CA GLN A 23 -5.58 66.87 20.24
C GLN A 23 -4.60 67.55 21.21
N MET A 24 -3.55 66.84 21.62
CA MET A 24 -2.52 67.42 22.50
C MET A 24 -1.51 68.28 21.72
N ASP A 25 -1.22 67.91 20.47
CA ASP A 25 -0.20 68.58 19.65
C ASP A 25 -0.75 69.77 18.83
N VAL A 26 -2.01 69.70 18.39
CA VAL A 26 -2.67 70.74 17.60
C VAL A 26 -4.07 71.01 18.17
N GLU A 27 -4.29 72.24 18.61
CA GLU A 27 -5.54 72.64 19.24
C GLU A 27 -6.72 72.58 18.25
N GLY A 28 -7.87 72.08 18.69
CA GLY A 28 -9.06 71.94 17.84
C GLY A 28 -9.02 70.79 16.82
N ALA A 29 -7.91 70.06 16.70
CA ALA A 29 -7.76 69.01 15.71
C ALA A 29 -8.64 67.77 15.97
N ARG A 30 -9.35 67.30 14.93
CA ARG A 30 -10.23 66.13 15.01
C ARG A 30 -9.81 65.02 14.07
N VAL A 31 -10.03 63.78 14.48
CA VAL A 31 -9.78 62.59 13.67
C VAL A 31 -11.10 61.99 13.25
N THR A 32 -11.34 61.94 11.94
CA THR A 32 -12.56 61.39 11.33
C THR A 32 -12.24 60.13 10.54
N THR A 33 -13.24 59.25 10.36
CA THR A 33 -13.11 58.01 9.58
C THR A 33 -13.95 58.02 8.31
N ASN A 34 -14.42 59.22 7.92
CA ASN A 34 -15.31 59.40 6.79
C ASN A 34 -14.55 59.32 5.47
N ARG A 35 -15.28 59.01 4.40
CA ARG A 35 -14.75 59.15 3.05
C ARG A 35 -14.34 60.60 2.79
N PRO A 36 -13.20 60.86 2.14
CA PRO A 36 -12.85 62.18 1.66
C PRO A 36 -13.91 62.68 0.65
N GLU A 37 -14.77 63.60 1.07
CA GLU A 37 -15.81 64.23 0.25
C GLU A 37 -15.93 65.72 0.61
N ASN A 38 -16.11 66.58 -0.40
CA ASN A 38 -16.20 68.04 -0.21
C ASN A 38 -17.46 68.50 0.54
N THR A 39 -18.48 67.65 0.70
CA THR A 39 -19.82 68.01 1.18
C THR A 39 -20.06 67.63 2.66
N GLY A 40 -19.10 67.97 3.53
CA GLY A 40 -19.29 67.94 4.98
C GLY A 40 -18.81 66.68 5.70
N GLY A 41 -17.96 65.87 5.06
CA GLY A 41 -17.37 64.66 5.65
C GLY A 41 -15.97 64.87 6.27
N THR A 42 -15.26 65.93 5.88
CA THR A 42 -13.87 66.20 6.26
C THR A 42 -13.77 67.17 7.45
N PRO A 43 -12.77 67.02 8.34
CA PRO A 43 -12.56 67.94 9.45
C PRO A 43 -12.04 69.29 8.92
N GLU A 44 -12.42 70.40 9.56
CA GLU A 44 -11.88 71.73 9.24
C GLU A 44 -10.37 71.79 9.52
N THR A 45 -9.96 71.32 10.70
CA THR A 45 -8.56 71.06 11.07
C THR A 45 -8.47 69.66 11.67
N GLY A 46 -7.68 68.76 11.06
CA GLY A 46 -7.65 67.38 11.52
C GLY A 46 -7.15 66.35 10.52
N ILE A 47 -7.35 65.07 10.85
CA ILE A 47 -6.92 63.93 10.06
C ILE A 47 -8.13 63.09 9.67
N SER A 48 -8.26 62.75 8.39
CA SER A 48 -9.21 61.76 7.92
C SER A 48 -8.52 60.41 7.69
N ILE A 49 -9.05 59.35 8.29
CA ILE A 49 -8.59 57.96 8.16
C ILE A 49 -9.58 57.22 7.26
N TYR A 50 -9.16 56.90 6.04
CA TYR A 50 -10.02 56.22 5.07
C TYR A 50 -9.48 54.86 4.67
N LEU A 51 -10.26 53.79 4.88
CA LEU A 51 -9.94 52.45 4.39
C LEU A 51 -10.21 52.40 2.88
N TYR A 52 -9.15 52.52 2.06
CA TYR A 52 -9.30 52.59 0.60
C TYR A 52 -9.09 51.25 -0.10
N HIS A 53 -8.34 50.33 0.51
CA HIS A 53 -8.05 49.04 -0.10
C HIS A 53 -7.92 47.94 0.95
N LEU A 54 -8.32 46.73 0.58
CA LEU A 54 -8.20 45.53 1.38
C LEU A 54 -7.58 44.45 0.51
N LYS A 55 -6.55 43.77 1.04
CA LYS A 55 -5.88 42.67 0.36
C LYS A 55 -5.82 41.45 1.27
N ARG A 56 -5.89 40.25 0.70
CA ARG A 56 -5.60 39.03 1.46
C ARG A 56 -4.12 39.00 1.86
N ASN A 57 -3.85 38.70 3.12
CA ASN A 57 -2.48 38.52 3.60
C ASN A 57 -1.92 37.19 3.07
N THR A 58 -0.82 37.26 2.31
CA THR A 58 -0.22 36.07 1.69
C THR A 58 0.55 35.21 2.67
N SER A 59 1.05 35.78 3.77
CA SER A 59 1.86 35.09 4.77
C SER A 59 1.03 34.11 5.60
N LEU A 60 -0.23 34.46 5.90
CA LEU A 60 -1.18 33.57 6.60
C LEU A 60 -2.17 32.88 5.65
N GLY A 61 -2.18 33.21 4.36
CA GLY A 61 -3.10 32.63 3.38
C GLY A 61 -3.02 31.10 3.25
N ASN A 62 -1.85 30.50 3.54
CA ASN A 62 -1.64 29.04 3.47
C ASN A 62 -2.17 28.29 4.71
N ALA A 63 -2.37 29.00 5.84
CA ALA A 63 -2.88 28.39 7.09
C ALA A 63 -4.38 28.03 7.00
N ASP A 64 -5.05 28.52 5.96
CA ASP A 64 -6.48 28.32 5.68
C ASP A 64 -6.73 27.35 4.52
N MET A 65 -5.80 26.44 4.20
CA MET A 65 -6.14 25.32 3.32
C MET A 65 -7.19 24.45 4.01
N PRO A 66 -8.44 24.37 3.50
CA PRO A 66 -9.43 23.50 4.12
C PRO A 66 -9.02 22.05 3.85
N PRO A 67 -8.83 21.21 4.88
CA PRO A 67 -8.89 19.78 4.68
C PRO A 67 -10.37 19.48 4.40
N ARG A 68 -10.80 19.61 3.14
CA ARG A 68 -12.13 19.14 2.75
C ARG A 68 -12.12 17.64 2.90
N GLN A 69 -13.03 17.11 3.71
CA GLN A 69 -13.30 15.67 3.66
C GLN A 69 -13.81 15.32 2.26
N ARG A 70 -13.65 14.06 1.83
CA ARG A 70 -14.13 13.57 0.51
C ARG A 70 -15.59 13.90 0.21
N LYS A 71 -16.39 14.19 1.24
CA LYS A 71 -17.83 14.49 1.15
C LYS A 71 -18.16 15.99 1.12
N GLY A 72 -17.16 16.88 1.05
CA GLY A 72 -17.35 18.33 0.98
C GLY A 72 -17.55 19.01 2.35
N GLU A 73 -17.46 18.25 3.42
CA GLU A 73 -17.63 18.74 4.80
C GLU A 73 -16.37 19.49 5.29
N LEU A 74 -16.58 20.62 5.99
CA LEU A 74 -15.51 21.48 6.54
C LEU A 74 -14.92 20.86 7.81
N THR A 75 -13.61 20.59 7.81
CA THR A 75 -12.89 20.03 8.97
C THR A 75 -12.34 21.12 9.92
N LYS A 76 -12.22 22.35 9.44
CA LYS A 76 -11.78 23.54 10.18
C LYS A 76 -12.69 24.73 9.80
N ARG A 77 -12.90 25.67 10.71
CA ARG A 77 -13.54 26.96 10.37
C ARG A 77 -12.65 27.70 9.36
N ASN A 78 -13.28 28.28 8.33
CA ASN A 78 -12.57 29.09 7.35
C ASN A 78 -12.13 30.40 7.99
N GLN A 79 -10.91 30.84 7.70
CA GLN A 79 -10.31 32.05 8.24
C GLN A 79 -9.71 32.89 7.11
N LEU A 80 -10.16 34.13 6.95
CA LEU A 80 -9.63 35.04 5.95
C LEU A 80 -8.69 36.07 6.61
N PRO A 81 -7.37 35.87 6.55
CA PRO A 81 -6.42 36.88 6.97
C PRO A 81 -6.34 37.99 5.92
N VAL A 82 -6.54 39.24 6.35
CA VAL A 82 -6.55 40.43 5.50
C VAL A 82 -5.58 41.50 6.02
N ASP A 83 -5.03 42.25 5.08
CA ASP A 83 -4.29 43.48 5.29
C ASP A 83 -5.19 44.65 4.88
N LEU A 84 -5.28 45.65 5.75
CA LEU A 84 -6.13 46.82 5.57
C LEU A 84 -5.24 48.02 5.23
N TYR A 85 -5.50 48.69 4.11
CA TYR A 85 -4.74 49.86 3.69
C TYR A 85 -5.55 51.13 3.95
N TYR A 86 -5.03 51.96 4.84
CA TYR A 86 -5.62 53.24 5.23
C TYR A 86 -4.87 54.40 4.58
N LEU A 87 -5.62 55.34 4.03
CA LEU A 87 -5.15 56.64 3.59
C LEU A 87 -5.40 57.63 4.72
N LEU A 88 -4.34 58.22 5.25
CA LEU A 88 -4.40 59.28 6.24
C LEU A 88 -4.23 60.61 5.51
N SER A 89 -5.26 61.46 5.53
CA SER A 89 -5.27 62.77 4.87
C SER A 89 -5.35 63.88 5.91
N CYS A 90 -4.45 64.88 5.83
CA CYS A 90 -4.35 65.94 6.82
C CYS A 90 -4.95 67.26 6.30
N TYR A 91 -5.93 67.81 7.00
CA TYR A 91 -6.64 69.05 6.68
C TYR A 91 -6.33 70.13 7.70
N GLY A 92 -6.31 71.39 7.27
CA GLY A 92 -6.09 72.55 8.13
C GLY A 92 -5.57 73.75 7.35
N ASN A 93 -5.17 74.78 8.09
CA ASN A 93 -4.61 76.01 7.54
C ASN A 93 -3.20 75.79 6.99
N GLU A 94 -3.03 75.96 5.68
CA GLU A 94 -1.72 75.82 5.01
C GLU A 94 -0.71 76.91 5.42
N ILE A 95 -1.16 78.10 5.79
CA ILE A 95 -0.28 79.21 6.20
C ILE A 95 0.42 78.87 7.53
N GLU A 96 -0.31 78.23 8.44
CA GLU A 96 0.22 77.79 9.74
C GLU A 96 0.86 76.41 9.71
N LEU A 97 0.99 75.83 8.49
CA LEU A 97 1.55 74.51 8.25
C LEU A 97 0.84 73.40 9.06
N GLU A 98 -0.45 73.58 9.38
CA GLU A 98 -1.22 72.62 10.18
C GLU A 98 -1.20 71.21 9.57
N PRO A 99 -1.41 71.02 8.25
CA PRO A 99 -1.36 69.67 7.66
C PRO A 99 -0.02 68.96 7.89
N GLN A 100 1.09 69.68 7.85
CA GLN A 100 2.44 69.12 8.05
C GLN A 100 2.71 68.78 9.52
N ARG A 101 2.24 69.64 10.43
CA ARG A 101 2.32 69.40 11.89
C ARG A 101 1.47 68.19 12.29
N LEU A 102 0.25 68.10 11.76
CA LEU A 102 -0.65 66.96 11.96
C LEU A 102 -0.05 65.67 11.43
N LEU A 103 0.55 65.70 10.24
CA LEU A 103 1.22 64.55 9.65
C LEU A 103 2.39 64.08 10.54
N GLY A 104 3.22 65.01 11.02
CA GLY A 104 4.33 64.69 11.91
C GLY A 104 3.87 64.06 13.24
N SER A 105 2.81 64.59 13.83
CA SER A 105 2.19 64.02 15.05
C SER A 105 1.65 62.61 14.82
N ALA A 106 0.94 62.39 13.70
CA ALA A 106 0.38 61.09 13.37
C ALA A 106 1.45 60.02 13.12
N ILE A 107 2.48 60.36 12.34
CA ILE A 107 3.59 59.44 12.06
C ILE A 107 4.30 59.08 13.38
N ARG A 108 4.67 60.07 14.21
CA ARG A 108 5.28 59.82 15.53
C ARG A 108 4.43 58.87 16.37
N THR A 109 3.12 59.13 16.43
CA THR A 109 2.19 58.30 17.22
C THR A 109 2.12 56.86 16.69
N LEU A 110 2.07 56.69 15.37
CA LEU A 110 1.99 55.37 14.73
C LEU A 110 3.29 54.59 14.85
N GLU A 111 4.45 55.25 14.85
CA GLU A 111 5.74 54.56 15.09
C GLU A 111 5.92 54.19 16.58
N ASP A 112 5.55 55.08 17.50
CA ASP A 112 5.64 54.81 18.95
C ASP A 112 4.64 53.74 19.41
N ARG A 113 3.46 53.69 18.78
CA ARG A 113 2.36 52.76 19.09
C ARG A 113 1.95 51.92 17.89
N ALA A 114 2.95 51.38 17.17
CA ALA A 114 2.71 50.59 15.96
C ALA A 114 1.90 49.31 16.19
N VAL A 115 1.84 48.79 17.43
CA VAL A 115 1.09 47.58 17.76
C VAL A 115 -0.23 47.93 18.44
N LEU A 116 -1.35 47.56 17.81
CA LEU A 116 -2.69 47.68 18.39
C LEU A 116 -2.89 46.54 19.40
N SER A 117 -2.61 46.83 20.67
CA SER A 117 -2.73 45.85 21.75
C SER A 117 -4.19 45.44 22.01
N SER A 118 -4.38 44.22 22.53
CA SER A 118 -5.71 43.74 22.94
C SER A 118 -6.38 44.65 23.98
N GLN A 119 -5.60 45.31 24.84
CA GLN A 119 -6.13 46.29 25.79
C GLN A 119 -6.70 47.52 25.08
N MET A 120 -5.99 48.12 24.12
CA MET A 120 -6.49 49.26 23.34
C MET A 120 -7.79 48.91 22.58
N ILE A 121 -7.85 47.69 22.04
CA ILE A 121 -9.03 47.18 21.35
C ILE A 121 -10.20 47.08 22.32
N ARG A 122 -10.02 46.47 23.50
CA ARG A 122 -11.07 46.36 24.53
C ARG A 122 -11.54 47.72 25.03
N GLU A 123 -10.63 48.65 25.27
CA GLU A 123 -10.98 50.01 25.67
C GLU A 123 -11.84 50.71 24.62
N THR A 124 -11.59 50.47 23.33
CA THR A 124 -12.38 51.02 22.23
C THR A 124 -13.74 50.35 22.11
N VAL A 125 -13.81 49.03 22.27
CA VAL A 125 -15.06 48.26 22.24
C VAL A 125 -15.98 48.63 23.40
N ASN A 126 -15.41 48.93 24.57
CA ASN A 126 -16.15 49.34 25.77
C ASN A 126 -16.52 50.83 25.80
N ASP A 127 -16.06 51.63 24.82
CA ASP A 127 -16.35 53.06 24.76
C ASP A 127 -17.83 53.27 24.36
N PRO A 128 -18.63 54.00 25.16
CA PRO A 128 -20.04 54.26 24.85
C PRO A 128 -20.23 55.06 23.54
N SER A 129 -19.18 55.68 23.00
CA SER A 129 -19.18 56.36 21.69
C SER A 129 -19.32 55.38 20.52
N TYR A 130 -19.00 54.10 20.71
CA TYR A 130 -19.04 53.06 19.68
C TYR A 130 -19.96 51.88 20.06
N PRO A 131 -21.26 52.11 20.31
CA PRO A 131 -22.18 51.05 20.77
C PRO A 131 -22.33 49.90 19.78
N PHE A 132 -22.11 50.17 18.48
CA PHE A 132 -22.17 49.18 17.41
C PHE A 132 -20.97 48.22 17.40
N LEU A 133 -19.91 48.48 18.19
CA LEU A 133 -18.75 47.60 18.32
C LEU A 133 -18.81 46.68 19.55
N ALA A 134 -19.83 46.80 20.40
CA ALA A 134 -19.89 46.12 21.70
C ALA A 134 -19.69 44.59 21.65
N ASN A 135 -20.06 43.95 20.53
CA ASN A 135 -19.94 42.50 20.34
C ASN A 135 -18.68 42.10 19.54
N SER A 136 -17.70 42.97 19.39
CA SER A 136 -16.45 42.67 18.68
C SER A 136 -15.55 41.77 19.52
N ASP A 137 -15.16 40.63 18.96
CA ASP A 137 -14.22 39.65 19.53
C ASP A 137 -12.78 39.86 19.02
N LEU A 138 -12.49 40.94 18.29
CA LEU A 138 -11.15 41.23 17.73
C LEU A 138 -10.04 41.17 18.79
N SER A 139 -10.33 41.53 20.04
CA SER A 139 -9.35 41.48 21.13
C SER A 139 -8.91 40.07 21.54
N GLU A 140 -9.63 39.03 21.08
CA GLU A 140 -9.34 37.61 21.29
C GLU A 140 -8.55 37.00 20.12
N GLN A 141 -8.23 37.79 19.09
CA GLN A 141 -7.33 37.36 18.04
C GLN A 141 -5.92 37.10 18.62
N ILE A 142 -5.29 36.01 18.18
CA ILE A 142 -3.97 35.59 18.67
C ILE A 142 -2.87 36.38 17.95
N GLU A 143 -3.04 36.61 16.65
CA GLU A 143 -2.13 37.37 15.82
C GLU A 143 -2.11 38.84 16.23
N MET A 144 -0.92 39.38 16.47
CA MET A 144 -0.75 40.80 16.79
C MET A 144 -1.08 41.68 15.59
N ILE A 145 -1.89 42.70 15.82
CA ILE A 145 -2.25 43.71 14.81
C ILE A 145 -1.23 44.85 14.87
N ARG A 146 -0.62 45.18 13.74
CA ARG A 146 0.44 46.18 13.59
C ARG A 146 0.12 47.14 12.46
N ALA A 147 0.40 48.43 12.69
CA ALA A 147 0.48 49.46 11.68
C ALA A 147 1.88 49.52 11.09
N GLU A 148 1.98 49.50 9.77
CA GLU A 148 3.23 49.59 9.01
C GLU A 148 3.11 50.73 8.00
N PHE A 149 4.11 51.61 7.98
CA PHE A 149 4.20 52.66 6.97
C PHE A 149 4.46 52.06 5.58
N VAL A 150 3.67 52.45 4.58
CA VAL A 150 3.88 52.01 3.20
C VAL A 150 4.48 53.16 2.39
N PRO A 151 5.72 53.04 1.89
CA PRO A 151 6.27 54.03 0.98
C PRO A 151 5.55 53.91 -0.36
N VAL A 152 4.87 54.99 -0.76
CA VAL A 152 4.09 55.05 -2.01
C VAL A 152 4.61 56.20 -2.86
N SER A 153 4.66 55.98 -4.17
CA SER A 153 5.08 57.01 -5.13
C SER A 153 4.00 58.09 -5.30
N THR A 154 4.41 59.29 -5.73
CA THR A 154 3.45 60.39 -6.01
C THR A 154 2.44 60.01 -7.09
N ASP A 155 2.83 59.20 -8.08
CA ASP A 155 1.94 58.72 -9.14
C ASP A 155 0.85 57.78 -8.58
N GLU A 156 1.22 56.84 -7.71
CA GLU A 156 0.25 55.94 -7.05
C GLU A 156 -0.70 56.71 -6.12
N LEU A 157 -0.20 57.67 -5.34
CA LEU A 157 -1.05 58.55 -4.53
C LEU A 157 -2.01 59.37 -5.41
N SER A 158 -1.52 59.95 -6.50
CA SER A 158 -2.36 60.69 -7.46
C SER A 158 -3.46 59.81 -8.06
N LYS A 159 -3.15 58.54 -8.38
CA LYS A 159 -4.14 57.57 -8.85
C LYS A 159 -5.19 57.24 -7.80
N VAL A 160 -4.80 57.05 -6.53
CA VAL A 160 -5.75 56.83 -5.43
C VAL A 160 -6.69 58.03 -5.29
N TRP A 161 -6.15 59.26 -5.34
CA TRP A 161 -6.93 60.47 -5.25
C TRP A 161 -7.87 60.70 -6.45
N SER A 162 -7.50 60.22 -7.65
CA SER A 162 -8.35 60.34 -8.85
C SER A 162 -9.73 59.68 -8.72
N VAL A 163 -9.89 58.72 -7.79
CA VAL A 163 -11.16 58.05 -7.49
C VAL A 163 -12.17 58.98 -6.80
N PHE A 164 -11.69 60.02 -6.09
CA PHE A 164 -12.55 60.99 -5.42
C PHE A 164 -12.90 62.12 -6.36
N PHE A 165 -14.00 61.96 -7.09
CA PHE A 165 -14.51 62.97 -8.01
C PHE A 165 -14.75 64.30 -7.25
N GLN A 166 -14.22 65.40 -7.81
CA GLN A 166 -14.32 66.77 -7.27
C GLN A 166 -13.60 67.04 -5.94
N THR A 167 -12.81 66.12 -5.39
CA THR A 167 -12.06 66.38 -4.16
C THR A 167 -10.61 66.78 -4.50
N PRO A 168 -10.09 67.93 -4.02
CA PRO A 168 -8.72 68.33 -4.28
C PRO A 168 -7.74 67.36 -3.61
N TYR A 169 -6.53 67.24 -4.19
CA TYR A 169 -5.46 66.48 -3.57
C TYR A 169 -5.02 67.14 -2.26
N VAL A 170 -4.86 66.34 -1.22
CA VAL A 170 -4.43 66.78 0.12
C VAL A 170 -3.23 65.96 0.58
N LEU A 171 -2.38 66.58 1.41
CA LEU A 171 -1.23 65.92 2.02
C LEU A 171 -1.67 64.63 2.72
N SER A 172 -1.12 63.51 2.27
CA SER A 172 -1.57 62.19 2.72
C SER A 172 -0.45 61.15 2.72
N VAL A 173 -0.62 60.14 3.59
CA VAL A 173 0.26 58.98 3.71
C VAL A 173 -0.56 57.70 3.79
N ILE A 174 0.06 56.57 3.46
CA ILE A 174 -0.59 55.26 3.48
C ILE A 174 0.01 54.40 4.59
N TYR A 175 -0.87 53.86 5.42
CA TYR A 175 -0.54 52.87 6.43
C TYR A 175 -1.24 51.55 6.14
N LYS A 176 -0.50 50.46 6.25
CA LYS A 176 -1.02 49.10 6.19
C LYS A 176 -1.19 48.57 7.61
N ILE A 177 -2.38 48.08 7.92
CA ILE A 177 -2.65 47.35 9.16
C ILE A 177 -2.65 45.86 8.86
N THR A 178 -1.76 45.12 9.51
CA THR A 178 -1.57 43.69 9.33
C THR A 178 -1.42 42.99 10.69
N VAL A 179 -2.00 41.82 10.97
CA VAL A 179 -2.96 41.06 10.17
C VAL A 179 -4.28 40.97 10.92
N VAL A 180 -5.40 41.13 10.21
CA VAL A 180 -6.75 40.97 10.75
C VAL A 180 -7.33 39.67 10.20
N VAL A 181 -7.74 38.75 11.07
CA VAL A 181 -8.17 37.40 10.69
C VAL A 181 -9.68 37.26 10.89
N LEU A 182 -10.44 37.31 9.80
CA LEU A 182 -11.90 37.18 9.84
C LEU A 182 -12.31 35.70 9.81
N ASP A 183 -13.06 35.26 10.81
CA ASP A 183 -13.53 33.88 10.94
C ASP A 183 -14.93 33.70 10.36
N GLY A 184 -15.17 32.55 9.72
CA GLY A 184 -16.50 32.12 9.29
C GLY A 184 -17.34 31.56 10.45
N GLU A 185 -18.67 31.69 10.34
CA GLU A 185 -19.62 31.21 11.36
C GLU A 185 -19.99 29.73 11.23
N GLU A 186 -19.75 29.12 10.05
CA GLU A 186 -20.15 27.73 9.80
C GLU A 186 -19.39 26.76 10.74
N PRO A 187 -20.10 25.83 11.41
CA PRO A 187 -19.48 24.87 12.31
C PRO A 187 -18.61 23.88 11.53
N ALA A 188 -17.39 23.66 12.02
CA ALA A 188 -16.51 22.62 11.51
C ALA A 188 -16.82 21.26 12.16
N MET A 189 -16.78 20.19 11.37
CA MET A 189 -16.93 18.83 11.88
C MET A 189 -15.57 18.19 12.14
N VAL A 190 -15.36 17.78 13.38
CA VAL A 190 -14.13 17.11 13.82
C VAL A 190 -14.42 15.61 13.92
N ALA A 191 -13.59 14.80 13.27
CA ALA A 191 -13.69 13.34 13.38
C ALA A 191 -13.28 12.86 14.78
N LEU A 192 -13.79 11.71 15.20
CA LEU A 192 -13.36 11.07 16.44
C LEU A 192 -11.84 10.82 16.42
N PRO A 193 -11.13 11.01 17.55
CA PRO A 193 -9.72 10.64 17.65
C PRO A 193 -9.51 9.17 17.29
N ILE A 194 -8.41 8.87 16.61
CA ILE A 194 -8.04 7.48 16.32
C ILE A 194 -7.79 6.78 17.65
N ARG A 195 -8.70 5.88 18.03
CA ARG A 195 -8.63 5.14 19.31
C ARG A 195 -7.42 4.20 19.37
N ASP A 196 -7.10 3.53 18.27
CA ASP A 196 -5.99 2.60 18.18
C ASP A 196 -5.45 2.53 16.74
N ARG A 197 -4.15 2.30 16.59
CA ARG A 197 -3.48 2.09 15.31
C ARG A 197 -2.99 0.65 15.22
N SER A 198 -3.88 -0.29 14.91
CA SER A 198 -3.47 -1.68 14.66
C SER A 198 -2.95 -1.82 13.23
N LEU A 199 -1.63 -1.80 13.05
CA LEU A 199 -0.99 -2.28 11.83
C LEU A 199 -1.04 -3.82 11.83
N ASN A 200 -2.12 -4.40 11.30
CA ASN A 200 -2.10 -5.81 10.87
C ASN A 200 -1.39 -5.89 9.51
N ALA A 201 -0.17 -5.37 9.44
CA ALA A 201 0.72 -5.61 8.32
C ALA A 201 1.41 -6.94 8.62
N TRP A 202 0.79 -8.04 8.19
CA TRP A 202 1.51 -9.29 8.13
C TRP A 202 2.60 -9.11 7.07
N ALA A 203 3.83 -8.97 7.53
CA ALA A 203 4.96 -9.18 6.64
C ALA A 203 4.82 -10.61 6.14
N PHE A 204 4.66 -10.80 4.82
CA PHE A 204 4.85 -12.08 4.15
C PHE A 204 6.31 -12.57 4.25
N SER A 205 7.02 -12.22 5.33
CA SER A 205 8.45 -12.42 5.53
C SER A 205 8.83 -13.88 5.77
N LYS A 206 7.86 -14.79 5.78
CA LYS A 206 8.07 -16.23 5.97
C LYS A 206 7.29 -17.09 4.97
N GLN A 207 7.27 -16.71 3.68
CA GLN A 207 6.79 -17.64 2.67
C GLN A 207 7.83 -18.77 2.50
N PRO A 208 7.46 -20.05 2.70
CA PRO A 208 8.39 -21.15 2.50
C PRO A 208 8.77 -21.25 1.01
N THR A 209 10.04 -21.49 0.71
CA THR A 209 10.50 -21.74 -0.66
C THR A 209 11.27 -23.04 -0.72
N ILE A 210 10.92 -23.90 -1.67
CA ILE A 210 11.58 -25.18 -1.91
C ILE A 210 12.58 -25.02 -3.06
N ASP A 211 13.83 -25.39 -2.81
CA ASP A 211 14.90 -25.39 -3.81
C ASP A 211 14.91 -26.70 -4.62
N PHE A 212 14.83 -27.84 -3.94
CA PHE A 212 14.76 -29.17 -4.57
C PHE A 212 14.23 -30.25 -3.63
N VAL A 213 13.76 -31.36 -4.23
CA VAL A 213 13.29 -32.58 -3.55
C VAL A 213 14.13 -33.75 -4.04
N MET A 214 14.63 -34.57 -3.13
CA MET A 214 15.45 -35.76 -3.47
C MET A 214 15.20 -36.92 -2.50
N SER A 215 15.72 -38.11 -2.81
CA SER A 215 15.76 -39.22 -1.85
C SER A 215 16.75 -38.92 -0.71
N THR A 216 16.45 -39.38 0.50
CA THR A 216 17.40 -39.37 1.62
C THR A 216 18.63 -40.25 1.36
N GLU A 217 18.52 -41.22 0.46
CA GLU A 217 19.62 -42.12 0.08
C GLU A 217 20.65 -41.44 -0.85
N GLY A 218 20.28 -40.31 -1.46
CA GLY A 218 21.18 -39.52 -2.30
C GLY A 218 20.46 -38.74 -3.39
N ARG A 219 21.11 -37.66 -3.86
CA ARG A 219 20.54 -36.74 -4.86
C ARG A 219 20.15 -37.40 -6.18
N TYR A 220 20.90 -38.40 -6.61
CA TYR A 220 20.70 -39.10 -7.87
C TYR A 220 20.03 -40.47 -7.71
N GLN A 221 19.61 -40.81 -6.49
CA GLN A 221 18.91 -42.06 -6.24
C GLN A 221 17.45 -41.96 -6.71
N PRO A 222 16.90 -43.06 -7.25
CA PRO A 222 15.50 -43.13 -7.65
C PRO A 222 14.57 -42.92 -6.45
N ILE A 223 13.38 -42.39 -6.72
CA ILE A 223 12.32 -42.23 -5.72
C ILE A 223 11.21 -43.22 -6.04
N PHE A 224 10.90 -44.06 -5.06
CA PHE A 224 9.82 -45.05 -5.10
C PHE A 224 8.75 -44.73 -4.06
N THR A 225 7.64 -45.48 -4.09
CA THR A 225 6.51 -45.35 -3.16
C THR A 225 6.90 -45.53 -1.69
N HIS A 226 7.99 -46.25 -1.40
CA HIS A 226 8.52 -46.49 -0.06
C HIS A 226 9.69 -45.57 0.32
N SER A 227 10.13 -44.68 -0.57
CA SER A 227 11.28 -43.81 -0.32
C SER A 227 10.95 -42.71 0.70
N THR A 228 11.99 -42.23 1.39
CA THR A 228 11.89 -41.01 2.21
C THR A 228 12.46 -39.85 1.41
N LEU A 229 11.67 -38.78 1.29
CA LEU A 229 12.05 -37.55 0.63
C LEU A 229 12.80 -36.65 1.60
N LEU A 230 13.85 -36.01 1.11
CA LEU A 230 14.52 -34.86 1.69
C LEU A 230 14.19 -33.62 0.85
N ILE A 231 13.43 -32.71 1.45
CA ILE A 231 12.99 -31.44 0.86
C ILE A 231 13.91 -30.36 1.39
N ARG A 232 14.64 -29.67 0.51
CA ARG A 232 15.58 -28.59 0.86
C ARG A 232 15.03 -27.25 0.41
N GLY A 233 15.23 -26.21 1.21
CA GLY A 233 14.70 -24.89 0.93
C GLY A 233 15.01 -23.87 2.00
N LYS A 234 14.16 -22.86 2.11
CA LYS A 234 14.26 -21.79 3.10
C LYS A 234 12.90 -21.56 3.77
N MET A 235 12.94 -21.18 5.04
CA MET A 235 11.74 -20.84 5.82
C MET A 235 10.71 -21.97 5.84
N LEU A 236 11.18 -23.22 5.82
CA LEU A 236 10.30 -24.39 5.74
C LEU A 236 9.60 -24.69 7.08
N ALA A 237 10.22 -24.29 8.20
CA ALA A 237 9.70 -24.56 9.53
C ALA A 237 8.66 -23.53 9.98
N ASN A 238 7.53 -24.03 10.49
CA ASN A 238 6.50 -23.26 11.15
C ASN A 238 5.85 -24.14 12.25
N ALA A 239 5.07 -23.53 13.14
CA ALA A 239 4.35 -24.23 14.21
C ALA A 239 3.38 -25.29 13.68
N ASN A 240 2.85 -25.10 12.47
CA ASN A 240 1.98 -26.05 11.80
C ASN A 240 2.33 -26.12 10.31
N THR A 241 3.25 -27.02 9.98
CA THR A 241 3.73 -27.29 8.62
C THR A 241 3.11 -28.59 8.11
N SER A 242 2.49 -28.56 6.93
CA SER A 242 2.05 -29.75 6.18
C SER A 242 2.66 -29.76 4.79
N ILE A 243 2.71 -30.94 4.16
CA ILE A 243 3.17 -31.13 2.78
C ILE A 243 2.00 -31.60 1.94
N ARG A 244 1.79 -30.96 0.79
CA ARG A 244 0.79 -31.36 -0.20
C ARG A 244 1.43 -32.10 -1.37
N ILE A 245 0.94 -33.31 -1.66
CA ILE A 245 1.30 -34.13 -2.84
C ILE A 245 0.01 -34.72 -3.40
N GLY A 246 -0.22 -34.62 -4.71
CA GLY A 246 -1.40 -35.21 -5.35
C GLY A 246 -2.74 -34.70 -4.78
N GLY A 247 -2.77 -33.47 -4.26
CA GLY A 247 -3.95 -32.86 -3.61
C GLY A 247 -4.18 -33.27 -2.15
N VAL A 248 -3.36 -34.15 -1.59
CA VAL A 248 -3.47 -34.60 -0.19
C VAL A 248 -2.42 -33.92 0.67
N GLU A 249 -2.83 -33.42 1.85
CA GLU A 249 -1.94 -32.84 2.86
C GLU A 249 -1.55 -33.87 3.90
N VAL A 250 -0.25 -34.01 4.16
CA VAL A 250 0.33 -34.98 5.10
C VAL A 250 1.28 -34.26 6.05
N ALA A 251 1.31 -34.71 7.31
CA ALA A 251 2.28 -34.21 8.29
C ALA A 251 3.69 -34.73 7.95
N PRO A 252 4.71 -33.85 7.90
CA PRO A 252 6.10 -34.26 7.70
C PRO A 252 6.66 -35.05 8.90
N GLY A 253 7.80 -35.72 8.68
CA GLY A 253 8.56 -36.39 9.73
C GLY A 253 9.36 -35.39 10.56
N THR A 254 10.57 -35.04 10.09
CA THR A 254 11.39 -33.99 10.73
C THR A 254 11.26 -32.67 9.98
N VAL A 255 11.09 -31.57 10.74
CA VAL A 255 10.95 -30.22 10.19
C VAL A 255 12.04 -29.33 10.75
N GLN A 256 12.85 -28.76 9.86
CA GLN A 256 13.84 -27.74 10.14
C GLN A 256 13.66 -26.59 9.14
N ASP A 257 14.26 -25.44 9.43
CA ASP A 257 14.03 -24.24 8.61
C ASP A 257 14.53 -24.38 7.16
N GLN A 258 15.55 -25.22 6.95
CA GLN A 258 16.17 -25.45 5.63
C GLN A 258 15.93 -26.85 5.06
N SER A 259 15.31 -27.75 5.84
CA SER A 259 15.09 -29.12 5.43
C SER A 259 13.85 -29.74 6.08
N ILE A 260 13.13 -30.54 5.30
CA ILE A 260 12.04 -31.38 5.80
C ILE A 260 12.25 -32.81 5.30
N THR A 261 11.97 -33.80 6.15
CA THR A 261 11.88 -35.21 5.72
C THR A 261 10.43 -35.67 5.66
N LEU A 262 10.09 -36.44 4.62
CA LEU A 262 8.77 -37.04 4.45
C LEU A 262 8.89 -38.46 3.91
N ALA A 263 8.42 -39.45 4.67
CA ALA A 263 8.26 -40.81 4.16
C ALA A 263 7.04 -40.87 3.23
N LEU A 264 7.22 -41.30 1.98
CA LEU A 264 6.12 -41.39 1.01
C LEU A 264 5.07 -42.43 1.41
N THR A 265 5.40 -43.37 2.29
CA THR A 265 4.45 -44.31 2.90
C THR A 265 3.36 -43.63 3.73
N LEU A 266 3.56 -42.39 4.18
CA LEU A 266 2.54 -41.58 4.87
C LEU A 266 1.53 -40.95 3.89
N VAL A 267 1.86 -40.90 2.60
CA VAL A 267 0.97 -40.38 1.56
C VAL A 267 0.05 -41.51 1.11
N PRO A 268 -1.28 -41.28 1.01
CA PRO A 268 -2.19 -42.30 0.51
C PRO A 268 -1.75 -42.76 -0.90
N PRO A 269 -1.72 -44.08 -1.16
CA PRO A 269 -1.25 -44.62 -2.44
C PRO A 269 -2.12 -44.16 -3.62
N GLU A 270 -3.34 -43.71 -3.35
CA GLU A 270 -4.27 -43.19 -4.36
C GLU A 270 -3.88 -41.81 -4.88
N ALA A 271 -3.14 -41.02 -4.08
CA ALA A 271 -2.65 -39.70 -4.43
C ALA A 271 -1.35 -39.74 -5.24
N LEU A 272 -0.61 -40.84 -5.16
CA LEU A 272 0.64 -41.02 -5.89
C LEU A 272 0.40 -41.54 -7.32
N ARG A 273 1.16 -40.99 -8.27
CA ARG A 273 1.23 -41.42 -9.67
C ARG A 273 2.70 -41.51 -10.10
N PRO A 274 3.09 -42.51 -10.91
CA PRO A 274 4.41 -42.52 -11.52
C PRO A 274 4.54 -41.36 -12.51
N GLY A 275 5.77 -40.87 -12.70
CA GLY A 275 6.03 -39.65 -13.46
C GLY A 275 6.38 -38.46 -12.57
N VAL A 276 6.31 -37.26 -13.15
CA VAL A 276 6.57 -36.00 -12.42
C VAL A 276 5.41 -35.70 -11.48
N GLN A 277 5.70 -35.53 -10.19
CA GLN A 277 4.74 -35.08 -9.18
C GLN A 277 5.18 -33.75 -8.56
N GLY A 278 4.19 -32.89 -8.30
CA GLY A 278 4.38 -31.63 -7.60
C GLY A 278 4.25 -31.78 -6.09
N LEU A 279 5.16 -31.15 -5.36
CA LEU A 279 5.18 -31.06 -3.90
C LEU A 279 5.12 -29.59 -3.47
N GLN A 280 4.30 -29.29 -2.47
CA GLN A 280 4.27 -27.97 -1.82
C GLN A 280 4.35 -28.11 -0.30
N VAL A 281 4.97 -27.13 0.35
CA VAL A 281 4.96 -26.94 1.80
C VAL A 281 3.91 -25.88 2.14
N ILE A 282 3.08 -26.18 3.14
CA ILE A 282 1.97 -25.33 3.57
C ILE A 282 2.15 -25.01 5.04
N HIS A 283 2.02 -23.74 5.38
CA HIS A 283 1.91 -23.29 6.77
C HIS A 283 0.45 -22.97 7.08
N GLY A 284 -0.13 -23.63 8.07
CA GLY A 284 -1.51 -23.40 8.48
C GLY A 284 -1.58 -22.75 9.86
N GLN A 285 -1.94 -21.47 9.96
CA GLN A 285 -2.10 -20.85 11.28
C GLN A 285 -3.58 -20.85 11.69
N ARG A 286 -3.88 -21.41 12.87
CA ARG A 286 -5.19 -21.25 13.52
C ARG A 286 -5.14 -19.98 14.37
N LEU A 287 -5.84 -18.94 13.95
CA LEU A 287 -6.01 -17.74 14.75
C LEU A 287 -7.26 -17.88 15.63
N GLU A 288 -7.07 -17.92 16.93
CA GLU A 288 -8.16 -17.67 17.89
C GLU A 288 -8.38 -16.16 17.95
N ARG A 289 -9.20 -15.63 17.04
CA ARG A 289 -9.68 -14.25 17.16
C ARG A 289 -10.93 -14.23 18.02
N GLY A 290 -10.88 -13.44 19.10
CA GLY A 290 -12.06 -13.12 19.89
C GLY A 290 -13.18 -12.52 19.04
N SER A 291 -14.37 -13.12 19.16
CA SER A 291 -15.71 -12.60 18.78
C SER A 291 -16.25 -12.73 17.34
N THR A 292 -15.66 -13.54 16.44
CA THR A 292 -16.39 -13.93 15.21
C THR A 292 -16.36 -15.43 14.99
N ASN A 293 -17.54 -16.04 14.84
CA ASN A 293 -17.85 -17.47 14.76
C ASN A 293 -17.24 -18.24 13.56
N SER A 294 -16.12 -17.79 12.99
CA SER A 294 -15.38 -18.54 11.98
C SER A 294 -13.89 -18.23 12.08
N PRO A 295 -13.04 -19.20 12.48
CA PRO A 295 -11.60 -19.02 12.40
C PRO A 295 -11.22 -18.86 10.93
N ILE A 296 -10.67 -17.71 10.55
CA ILE A 296 -10.02 -17.54 9.26
C ILE A 296 -8.76 -18.41 9.30
N GLN A 297 -8.75 -19.51 8.55
CA GLN A 297 -7.54 -20.30 8.31
C GLN A 297 -6.71 -19.57 7.25
N GLU A 298 -5.72 -18.82 7.69
CA GLU A 298 -4.73 -18.26 6.78
C GLU A 298 -3.71 -19.35 6.43
N ARG A 299 -3.53 -19.58 5.13
CA ARG A 299 -2.63 -20.60 4.58
C ARG A 299 -1.59 -19.92 3.70
N VAL A 300 -0.33 -20.20 3.98
CA VAL A 300 0.80 -19.75 3.15
C VAL A 300 1.40 -20.97 2.47
N GLU A 301 1.48 -20.94 1.15
CA GLU A 301 1.99 -22.05 0.33
C GLU A 301 3.34 -21.69 -0.30
N SER A 302 4.20 -22.70 -0.42
CA SER A 302 5.46 -22.57 -1.16
C SER A 302 5.23 -22.62 -2.67
N ASN A 303 6.30 -22.36 -3.43
CA ASN A 303 6.39 -22.83 -4.81
C ASN A 303 6.18 -24.34 -4.91
N VAL A 304 5.72 -24.80 -6.08
CA VAL A 304 5.64 -26.23 -6.40
C VAL A 304 7.04 -26.71 -6.77
N ALA A 305 7.53 -27.74 -6.09
CA ALA A 305 8.78 -28.41 -6.42
C ALA A 305 8.50 -29.78 -7.06
N PRO A 306 9.07 -30.08 -8.23
CA PRO A 306 8.86 -31.37 -8.89
C PRO A 306 9.78 -32.46 -8.32
N PHE A 307 9.30 -33.69 -8.29
CA PHE A 307 10.11 -34.90 -8.18
C PHE A 307 9.57 -35.99 -9.11
N VAL A 308 10.39 -36.97 -9.48
CA VAL A 308 9.98 -38.07 -10.37
C VAL A 308 9.78 -39.33 -9.56
N LEU A 309 8.54 -39.82 -9.46
CA LEU A 309 8.23 -41.10 -8.86
C LEU A 309 8.37 -42.20 -9.93
N ARG A 310 9.23 -43.18 -9.68
CA ARG A 310 9.40 -44.33 -10.59
C ARG A 310 8.42 -45.45 -10.25
N PRO A 311 7.79 -46.09 -11.25
CA PRO A 311 6.94 -47.24 -11.01
C PRO A 311 7.80 -48.48 -10.70
N GLY A 312 7.34 -49.30 -9.76
CA GLY A 312 7.80 -50.67 -9.54
C GLY A 312 6.90 -51.68 -10.24
N ILE A 313 7.49 -52.74 -10.78
CA ILE A 313 6.77 -53.88 -11.32
C ILE A 313 6.71 -54.95 -10.22
N LYS A 314 5.49 -55.40 -9.89
CA LYS A 314 5.26 -56.47 -8.91
C LYS A 314 5.20 -57.84 -9.57
N GLU A 315 4.44 -57.94 -10.65
CA GLU A 315 4.19 -59.19 -11.37
C GLU A 315 4.14 -58.93 -12.87
N VAL A 316 4.57 -59.93 -13.64
CA VAL A 316 4.45 -59.94 -15.10
C VAL A 316 3.87 -61.30 -15.49
N ASN A 317 2.68 -61.29 -16.08
CA ASN A 317 1.92 -62.50 -16.40
C ASN A 317 1.69 -62.58 -17.92
N LEU A 318 1.92 -63.77 -18.48
CA LEU A 318 1.50 -64.09 -19.84
C LEU A 318 0.03 -64.55 -19.79
N LEU A 319 -0.87 -63.80 -20.44
CA LEU A 319 -2.31 -64.10 -20.44
C LEU A 319 -2.70 -65.05 -21.57
N ASP A 320 -2.15 -64.83 -22.76
CA ASP A 320 -2.35 -65.67 -23.93
C ASP A 320 -1.12 -65.63 -24.84
N GLY A 321 -0.79 -66.76 -25.46
CA GLY A 321 0.36 -66.92 -26.34
C GLY A 321 0.08 -67.99 -27.37
N SER A 322 -0.08 -67.58 -28.64
CA SER A 322 -0.35 -68.50 -29.75
C SER A 322 0.82 -68.52 -30.73
N GLY A 323 1.35 -69.71 -31.03
CA GLY A 323 2.36 -69.92 -32.07
C GLY A 323 2.92 -71.35 -32.07
N THR A 324 3.31 -71.86 -33.24
CA THR A 324 4.10 -73.09 -33.41
C THR A 324 5.54 -72.74 -33.77
N ASP A 325 6.49 -73.60 -33.38
CA ASP A 325 7.92 -73.31 -33.30
C ASP A 325 8.52 -72.75 -34.61
N ASP A 326 9.20 -71.60 -34.45
CA ASP A 326 9.99 -70.79 -35.40
C ASP A 326 9.37 -69.53 -36.04
N GLU A 327 8.09 -69.21 -35.82
CA GLU A 327 7.49 -67.94 -36.30
C GLU A 327 7.35 -66.86 -35.19
N PRO A 328 7.44 -65.56 -35.54
CA PRO A 328 7.35 -64.48 -34.57
C PRO A 328 5.94 -64.42 -33.94
N ARG A 329 5.89 -64.42 -32.61
CA ARG A 329 4.70 -64.71 -31.79
C ARG A 329 3.90 -63.47 -31.46
N ASN A 330 2.58 -63.65 -31.35
CA ASN A 330 1.68 -62.67 -30.75
C ASN A 330 1.31 -63.15 -29.35
N ALA A 331 1.28 -62.25 -28.39
CA ALA A 331 0.96 -62.58 -27.01
C ALA A 331 0.23 -61.43 -26.31
N GLU A 332 -0.51 -61.74 -25.25
CA GLU A 332 -1.01 -60.75 -24.31
C GLU A 332 -0.27 -60.85 -23.00
N VAL A 333 0.26 -59.72 -22.54
CA VAL A 333 1.00 -59.63 -21.28
C VAL A 333 0.33 -58.65 -20.35
N GLU A 334 0.10 -59.09 -19.12
CA GLU A 334 -0.30 -58.26 -18.00
C GLU A 334 0.92 -57.87 -17.17
N VAL A 335 1.09 -56.58 -16.91
CA VAL A 335 2.07 -56.08 -15.95
C VAL A 335 1.31 -55.46 -14.77
N VAL A 336 1.60 -55.95 -13.55
CA VAL A 336 1.04 -55.40 -12.31
C VAL A 336 2.06 -54.47 -11.66
N THR A 337 1.66 -53.23 -11.38
CA THR A 337 2.53 -52.19 -10.82
C THR A 337 2.28 -51.98 -9.33
N ASP A 338 3.26 -51.37 -8.65
CA ASP A 338 3.16 -51.00 -7.23
C ASP A 338 2.34 -49.72 -6.98
N VAL A 339 2.20 -48.88 -8.00
CA VAL A 339 1.47 -47.61 -7.99
C VAL A 339 0.37 -47.61 -9.05
N ARG A 340 -0.77 -46.96 -8.76
CA ARG A 340 -1.85 -46.78 -9.75
C ARG A 340 -1.40 -45.85 -10.86
N ILE A 341 -1.68 -46.25 -12.09
CA ILE A 341 -1.41 -45.47 -13.29
C ILE A 341 -2.72 -44.84 -13.77
N GLY A 342 -2.65 -43.57 -14.14
CA GLY A 342 -3.79 -42.83 -14.65
C GLY A 342 -4.29 -43.34 -15.99
N GLN A 343 -5.59 -43.20 -16.25
CA GLN A 343 -6.20 -43.59 -17.53
C GLN A 343 -5.52 -42.90 -18.73
N ASP A 344 -5.11 -41.64 -18.56
CA ASP A 344 -4.52 -40.79 -19.61
C ASP A 344 -2.98 -40.81 -19.63
N GLN A 345 -2.33 -41.48 -18.67
CA GLN A 345 -0.86 -41.53 -18.62
C GLN A 345 -0.32 -42.38 -19.77
N ARG A 346 0.73 -41.91 -20.43
CA ARG A 346 1.37 -42.68 -21.50
C ARG A 346 2.21 -43.80 -20.87
N VAL A 347 1.93 -45.04 -21.25
CA VAL A 347 2.66 -46.21 -20.76
C VAL A 347 3.25 -46.98 -21.92
N ILE A 348 4.54 -47.28 -21.79
CA ILE A 348 5.32 -48.04 -22.75
C ILE A 348 5.93 -49.24 -22.04
N LEU A 349 5.75 -50.43 -22.60
CA LEU A 349 6.48 -51.65 -22.25
C LEU A 349 7.76 -51.72 -23.09
N ILE A 350 8.87 -52.02 -22.43
CA ILE A 350 10.18 -52.23 -23.06
C ILE A 350 10.60 -53.65 -22.71
N LEU A 351 10.90 -54.44 -23.74
CA LEU A 351 11.41 -55.80 -23.61
C LEU A 351 12.82 -55.87 -24.15
N ASN A 352 13.74 -56.45 -23.38
CA ASN A 352 15.13 -56.67 -23.80
C ASN A 352 15.49 -58.15 -23.65
N GLU A 353 15.88 -58.79 -24.75
CA GLU A 353 16.27 -60.20 -24.74
C GLU A 353 17.47 -60.43 -23.82
N GLN A 354 17.38 -61.41 -22.92
CA GLN A 354 18.46 -61.80 -22.01
C GLN A 354 19.47 -62.70 -22.72
N THR A 355 20.14 -62.18 -23.75
CA THR A 355 21.25 -62.84 -24.45
C THR A 355 22.36 -61.85 -24.77
N ALA A 356 23.60 -62.36 -24.80
CA ALA A 356 24.75 -61.57 -25.24
C ALA A 356 24.91 -61.57 -26.78
N LEU A 357 24.29 -62.52 -27.48
CA LEU A 357 24.42 -62.68 -28.93
C LEU A 357 23.22 -62.05 -29.65
N GLN A 358 23.43 -60.87 -30.23
CA GLN A 358 22.44 -60.13 -31.04
C GLN A 358 21.05 -60.03 -30.37
N PRO A 359 20.95 -59.39 -29.18
CA PRO A 359 19.70 -59.33 -28.43
C PRO A 359 18.62 -58.54 -29.16
N ALA A 360 17.42 -59.11 -29.24
CA ALA A 360 16.24 -58.38 -29.69
C ALA A 360 15.74 -57.41 -28.61
N ALA A 361 15.21 -56.26 -29.04
CA ALA A 361 14.57 -55.30 -28.17
C ALA A 361 13.25 -54.82 -28.78
N TYR A 362 12.21 -54.72 -27.95
CA TYR A 362 10.88 -54.37 -28.39
C TYR A 362 10.25 -53.29 -27.51
N ILE A 363 9.37 -52.50 -28.12
CA ILE A 363 8.63 -51.43 -27.46
C ILE A 363 7.15 -51.54 -27.84
N PHE A 364 6.28 -51.60 -26.83
CA PHE A 364 4.83 -51.69 -27.03
C PHE A 364 4.10 -50.64 -26.20
N ASN A 365 3.05 -50.04 -26.77
CA ASN A 365 2.17 -49.17 -26.00
C ASN A 365 1.17 -50.02 -25.21
N ALA A 366 0.85 -49.60 -23.98
CA ALA A 366 -0.22 -50.22 -23.23
C ALA A 366 -1.57 -50.03 -23.94
N GLN A 367 -2.47 -51.01 -23.80
CA GLN A 367 -3.85 -50.86 -24.24
C GLN A 367 -4.53 -49.66 -23.52
N PRO A 368 -5.52 -49.02 -24.17
CA PRO A 368 -6.32 -47.95 -23.56
C PRO A 368 -6.98 -48.43 -22.26
N ARG A 369 -7.09 -47.52 -21.28
CA ARG A 369 -7.68 -47.79 -19.96
C ARG A 369 -8.85 -46.85 -19.73
N ASN A 370 -9.92 -47.36 -19.13
CA ASN A 370 -11.12 -46.56 -18.82
C ASN A 370 -11.11 -46.01 -17.38
N ASN A 371 -10.17 -46.45 -16.54
CA ASN A 371 -10.03 -46.06 -15.14
C ASN A 371 -8.56 -46.12 -14.71
N ASN A 372 -8.24 -45.47 -13.59
CA ASN A 372 -6.94 -45.61 -12.94
C ASN A 372 -6.76 -47.06 -12.44
N THR A 373 -5.63 -47.68 -12.76
CA THR A 373 -5.41 -49.11 -12.49
C THR A 373 -3.94 -49.42 -12.19
N VAL A 374 -3.69 -50.51 -11.47
CA VAL A 374 -2.35 -51.11 -11.29
C VAL A 374 -2.06 -52.21 -12.30
N ARG A 375 -3.05 -52.63 -13.08
CA ARG A 375 -2.93 -53.70 -14.10
C ARG A 375 -2.88 -53.08 -15.47
N LEU A 376 -1.81 -53.37 -16.21
CA LEU A 376 -1.58 -52.90 -17.56
C LEU A 376 -1.57 -54.08 -18.52
N ILE A 377 -2.32 -53.98 -19.63
CA ILE A 377 -2.37 -55.02 -20.66
C ILE A 377 -1.64 -54.53 -21.91
N PHE A 378 -0.81 -55.39 -22.47
CA PHE A 378 -0.04 -55.13 -23.68
C PHE A 378 -0.29 -56.23 -24.71
N SER A 379 -0.63 -55.83 -25.94
CA SER A 379 -0.70 -56.74 -27.09
C SER A 379 0.64 -56.77 -27.82
N LEU A 380 1.37 -57.84 -27.60
CA LEU A 380 2.66 -58.13 -28.18
C LEU A 380 2.47 -58.67 -29.60
N LYS A 381 3.27 -58.16 -30.55
CA LYS A 381 3.23 -58.60 -31.95
C LYS A 381 4.60 -58.93 -32.47
N ALA A 382 4.70 -60.03 -33.21
CA ALA A 382 5.89 -60.48 -33.88
C ALA A 382 7.15 -60.57 -32.98
N ILE A 383 7.01 -61.18 -31.79
CA ILE A 383 8.09 -61.33 -30.82
C ILE A 383 8.79 -62.69 -30.98
N LYS A 384 10.12 -62.69 -30.95
CA LYS A 384 10.93 -63.90 -30.95
C LYS A 384 10.74 -64.69 -29.65
N ASN A 385 10.70 -66.02 -29.73
CA ASN A 385 10.72 -66.88 -28.54
C ASN A 385 12.06 -66.68 -27.79
N SER A 386 11.99 -66.14 -26.56
CA SER A 386 13.14 -65.95 -25.68
C SER A 386 12.71 -65.51 -24.29
N ASN A 387 13.69 -65.34 -23.40
CA ASN A 387 13.49 -64.69 -22.11
C ASN A 387 13.82 -63.20 -22.20
N TYR A 388 12.93 -62.35 -21.70
CA TYR A 388 13.04 -60.91 -21.79
C TYR A 388 13.08 -60.26 -20.41
N LEU A 389 13.97 -59.28 -20.24
CA LEU A 389 13.85 -58.28 -19.19
C LEU A 389 12.69 -57.35 -19.50
N VAL A 390 11.90 -57.07 -18.49
CA VAL A 390 10.69 -56.26 -18.59
C VAL A 390 10.91 -54.93 -17.91
N ARG A 391 10.63 -53.85 -18.62
CA ARG A 391 10.57 -52.50 -18.05
C ARG A 391 9.32 -51.80 -18.52
N ILE A 392 8.81 -50.90 -17.71
CA ILE A 392 7.75 -49.98 -18.09
C ILE A 392 8.24 -48.55 -17.95
N GLN A 393 7.82 -47.69 -18.87
CA GLN A 393 7.99 -46.26 -18.79
C GLN A 393 6.62 -45.60 -18.75
N VAL A 394 6.35 -44.86 -17.67
CA VAL A 394 5.10 -44.12 -17.49
C VAL A 394 5.40 -42.63 -17.47
N ASP A 395 4.88 -41.87 -18.44
CA ASP A 395 5.15 -40.43 -18.61
C ASP A 395 6.64 -40.05 -18.47
N GLY A 396 7.53 -40.89 -19.03
CA GLY A 396 8.97 -40.70 -18.97
C GLY A 396 9.67 -41.29 -17.74
N ALA A 397 8.94 -41.68 -16.69
CA ALA A 397 9.50 -42.36 -15.52
C ALA A 397 9.61 -43.87 -15.76
N GLU A 398 10.84 -44.36 -15.81
CA GLU A 398 11.14 -45.76 -16.11
C GLU A 398 11.34 -46.60 -14.84
N SER A 399 10.74 -47.80 -14.82
CA SER A 399 10.98 -48.82 -13.80
C SER A 399 12.42 -49.32 -13.87
N LEU A 400 13.00 -49.66 -12.71
CA LEU A 400 14.36 -50.21 -12.65
C LEU A 400 14.34 -51.74 -12.63
N CYS A 401 15.32 -52.34 -13.28
CA CYS A 401 15.62 -53.75 -13.14
C CYS A 401 16.45 -54.00 -11.87
N GLN A 402 16.25 -55.16 -11.26
CA GLN A 402 17.11 -55.63 -10.17
C GLN A 402 18.42 -56.14 -10.74
N ILE A 403 19.53 -55.69 -10.15
CA ILE A 403 20.87 -56.19 -10.43
C ILE A 403 21.21 -57.26 -9.38
N ASP A 404 21.85 -58.34 -9.82
CA ASP A 404 22.39 -59.35 -8.93
C ASP A 404 23.63 -58.83 -8.19
N GLY A 405 23.48 -58.56 -6.91
CA GLY A 405 24.56 -58.08 -6.05
C GLY A 405 25.40 -59.19 -5.41
N ASP A 406 25.03 -60.47 -5.58
CA ASP A 406 25.77 -61.57 -4.95
C ASP A 406 27.02 -61.93 -5.77
N ARG A 407 28.19 -61.65 -5.20
CA ARG A 407 29.50 -61.92 -5.83
C ARG A 407 29.74 -63.40 -6.14
N HIS A 408 28.99 -64.31 -5.51
CA HIS A 408 29.10 -65.74 -5.73
C HIS A 408 28.10 -66.27 -6.76
N SER A 409 27.19 -65.43 -7.25
CA SER A 409 26.19 -65.81 -8.24
C SER A 409 26.78 -65.84 -9.66
N PRO A 410 26.38 -66.81 -10.51
CA PRO A 410 26.77 -66.82 -11.93
C PRO A 410 26.23 -65.61 -12.71
N THR A 411 25.23 -64.91 -12.17
CA THR A 411 24.63 -63.71 -12.76
C THR A 411 25.09 -62.42 -12.07
N PHE A 412 26.17 -62.45 -11.27
CA PHE A 412 26.70 -61.25 -10.60
C PHE A 412 26.86 -60.06 -11.55
N ASP A 413 26.37 -58.89 -11.12
CA ASP A 413 26.36 -57.62 -11.87
C ASP A 413 25.51 -57.65 -13.15
N GLN A 414 24.61 -58.64 -13.29
CA GLN A 414 23.62 -58.71 -14.37
C GLN A 414 22.22 -58.34 -13.90
N TYR A 415 21.38 -57.88 -14.82
CA TYR A 415 19.97 -57.65 -14.57
C TYR A 415 19.21 -58.98 -14.53
N ILE A 416 18.56 -59.27 -13.41
CA ILE A 416 17.91 -60.57 -13.15
C ILE A 416 16.39 -60.50 -13.09
N SER A 417 15.80 -59.33 -12.82
CA SER A 417 14.35 -59.16 -12.70
C SER A 417 13.91 -57.73 -13.04
N PRO A 418 12.63 -57.50 -13.38
CA PRO A 418 11.60 -58.51 -13.68
C PRO A 418 11.78 -59.11 -15.08
N THR A 419 11.37 -60.37 -15.26
CA THR A 419 11.51 -61.11 -16.52
C THR A 419 10.21 -61.73 -16.97
N ILE A 420 10.10 -62.01 -18.27
CA ILE A 420 9.04 -62.82 -18.87
C ILE A 420 9.63 -63.73 -19.93
N THR A 421 9.27 -65.01 -19.87
CA THR A 421 9.54 -65.95 -20.95
C THR A 421 8.38 -65.93 -21.91
N ILE A 422 8.65 -65.55 -23.15
CA ILE A 422 7.70 -65.70 -24.25
C ILE A 422 7.95 -67.10 -24.80
N PRO A 423 7.06 -68.08 -24.53
CA PRO A 423 7.25 -69.48 -24.89
C PRO A 423 7.38 -69.63 -26.39
#